data_AF-A0A562YBM7-F1
#
_entry.id   AF-A0A562YBM7-F1
#
_cell.length_a   1.000
_cell.length_b   1.000
_cell.length_c   1.000
_cell.angle_alpha   90.00
_cell.angle_beta   90.00
_cell.angle_gamma   90.00
#
_symmetry.space_group_name_H-M   'P 1'
#
loop_
_entity.id
_entity.type
_entity.pdbx_description
1 polymer ?
#
loop_
_entity_poly.entity_id
_entity_poly.type
_entity_poly.pdbx_seq_one_letter_code
_entity_poly.pdbx_strand_id
1 'polypeptide(L)' 'MHDLMDIEHYYLKGKQALKEQDTEQAVIYFKMAWNKFNNSDTAFIPDKFVDMAREAFESYLDLKSSNHS' A
#
# COMPACT_ATOMS: atom_id res chain seq x y z
N MET A 1 15.05 4.88 14.91
CA MET A 1 14.88 5.38 13.54
C MET A 1 13.76 4.55 12.95
N HIS A 2 12.54 5.10 12.85
CA HIS A 2 11.37 4.34 12.42
C HIS A 2 11.32 4.19 10.90
N ASP A 3 10.90 3.00 10.47
CA ASP A 3 11.12 2.44 9.13
C ASP A 3 10.08 2.94 8.12
N LEU A 4 10.13 4.24 7.81
CA LEU A 4 9.25 4.84 6.79
C LEU A 4 9.57 4.36 5.37
N MET A 5 10.78 3.80 5.14
CA MET A 5 11.17 3.18 3.86
C MET A 5 10.29 1.99 3.47
N ASP A 6 9.58 1.39 4.42
CA ASP A 6 8.70 0.25 4.16
C ASP A 6 7.40 0.65 3.41
N ILE A 7 6.87 1.87 3.60
CA ILE A 7 5.59 2.28 2.98
C ILE A 7 5.77 2.36 1.45
N GLU A 8 6.80 3.09 0.99
CA GLU A 8 7.09 3.24 -0.45
C GLU A 8 7.46 1.89 -1.08
N HIS A 9 8.25 1.06 -0.38
CA HIS A 9 8.63 -0.26 -0.86
C HIS A 9 7.41 -1.15 -1.16
N TYR A 10 6.48 -1.28 -0.21
CA TYR A 10 5.29 -2.11 -0.40
C TYR A 10 4.33 -1.49 -1.44
N TYR A 11 4.21 -0.16 -1.49
CA TYR A 11 3.41 0.51 -2.52
C TYR A 11 3.94 0.20 -3.93
N LEU A 12 5.25 0.34 -4.16
CA LEU A 12 5.87 0.07 -5.46
C LEU A 12 5.75 -1.40 -5.86
N LYS A 13 5.91 -2.33 -4.91
CA LYS A 13 5.68 -3.76 -5.16
C LYS A 13 4.22 -4.07 -5.53
N GLY A 14 3.25 -3.42 -4.88
CA GLY A 14 1.84 -3.53 -5.25
C GLY A 14 1.58 -3.05 -6.69
N LYS A 15 2.15 -1.90 -7.07
CA LYS A 15 2.10 -1.38 -8.45
C LYS A 15 2.76 -2.32 -9.45
N GLN A 16 3.89 -2.95 -9.10
CA GLN A 16 4.55 -3.93 -9.94
C GLN A 16 3.69 -5.18 -10.14
N ALA A 17 3.12 -5.74 -9.07
CA ALA A 17 2.24 -6.90 -9.14
C ALA A 17 1.03 -6.64 -10.04
N LEU A 18 0.44 -5.42 -10.02
CA LEU A 18 -0.61 -5.03 -10.96
C LEU A 18 -0.15 -5.05 -12.43
N LYS A 19 1.08 -4.60 -12.71
CA LYS A 19 1.64 -4.66 -14.08
C LYS A 19 1.85 -6.11 -14.53
N GLU A 20 2.14 -6.99 -13.59
CA GLU A 20 2.30 -8.43 -13.80
C GLU A 20 0.96 -9.19 -13.80
N GLN A 21 -0.18 -8.47 -13.65
CA GLN A 21 -1.53 -9.03 -13.53
C GLN A 21 -1.72 -9.96 -12.34
N ASP A 22 -0.82 -9.90 -11.35
CA ASP A 22 -0.91 -10.64 -10.10
C ASP A 22 -1.71 -9.82 -9.08
N THR A 23 -3.04 -9.90 -9.21
CA THR A 23 -3.98 -9.18 -8.36
C THR A 23 -3.90 -9.62 -6.90
N GLU A 24 -3.68 -10.91 -6.62
CA GLU A 24 -3.57 -11.42 -5.26
C GLU A 24 -2.35 -10.84 -4.55
N GLN A 25 -1.20 -10.85 -5.23
CA GLN A 25 0.03 -10.30 -4.69
C GLN A 25 -0.02 -8.77 -4.55
N ALA A 26 -0.71 -8.09 -5.48
CA ALA A 26 -0.97 -6.65 -5.37
C ALA A 26 -1.78 -6.29 -4.12
N VAL A 27 -2.85 -7.05 -3.82
CA VAL A 27 -3.68 -6.88 -2.62
C VAL A 27 -2.85 -7.03 -1.34
N ILE A 28 -1.96 -8.02 -1.29
CA ILE A 28 -1.08 -8.25 -0.13
C ILE A 28 -0.16 -7.04 0.08
N TYR A 29 0.52 -6.57 -0.96
CA TYR A 29 1.47 -5.47 -0.85
C TYR A 29 0.81 -4.14 -0.50
N PHE A 30 -0.32 -3.80 -1.11
CA PHE A 30 -1.04 -2.58 -0.76
C PHE A 30 -1.55 -2.59 0.68
N LYS A 31 -2.03 -3.74 1.18
CA LYS A 31 -2.39 -3.89 2.60
C LYS A 31 -1.19 -3.70 3.53
N MET A 32 -0.01 -4.19 3.15
CA MET A 32 1.21 -4.00 3.92
C MET A 32 1.63 -2.52 3.98
N ALA A 33 1.56 -1.79 2.86
CA ALA A 33 1.85 -0.36 2.82
C ALA A 33 0.93 0.43 3.77
N TRP A 34 -0.38 0.14 3.74
CA TRP A 34 -1.36 0.76 4.64
C TRP A 34 -1.12 0.42 6.11
N ASN A 35 -0.81 -0.84 6.42
CA ASN A 35 -0.49 -1.26 7.78
C ASN A 35 0.78 -0.58 8.33
N LYS A 36 1.80 -0.39 7.48
CA LYS A 36 3.03 0.31 7.87
C LYS A 36 2.75 1.77 8.18
N PHE A 37 1.90 2.42 7.39
CA PHE A 37 1.42 3.78 7.68
C PHE A 37 0.69 3.86 9.02
N ASN A 38 -0.29 2.98 9.29
CA ASN A 38 -1.05 2.98 10.56
C ASN A 38 -0.20 2.66 11.80
N ASN A 39 0.87 1.88 11.62
CA ASN A 39 1.78 1.52 12.71
C ASN A 39 2.97 2.50 12.84
N SER A 40 3.04 3.53 11.99
CA SER A 40 4.07 4.55 12.08
C SER A 40 3.65 5.59 13.11
N ASP A 41 4.60 5.98 13.96
CA ASP A 41 4.39 7.07 14.92
C ASP A 41 4.20 8.38 14.12
N THR A 42 2.95 8.85 14.05
CA THR A 42 2.45 9.79 13.03
C THR A 42 2.98 11.22 13.16
N ALA A 43 3.82 11.49 14.16
CA ALA A 43 4.30 12.82 14.48
C ALA A 43 5.08 13.49 13.33
N PHE A 44 5.70 12.71 12.43
CA PHE A 44 6.48 13.23 11.29
C PHE A 44 6.48 12.27 10.09
N ILE A 45 5.30 11.93 9.55
CA ILE A 45 5.22 11.23 8.26
C ILE A 45 5.20 12.29 7.14
N PRO A 46 6.19 12.30 6.22
CA PRO A 46 6.14 13.19 5.06
C PRO A 46 4.90 12.93 4.19
N ASP A 47 4.29 14.00 3.67
CA ASP A 47 3.05 13.95 2.86
C ASP A 47 3.10 12.90 1.74
N LYS A 48 4.26 12.73 1.09
CA LYS A 48 4.49 11.70 0.06
C LYS A 48 4.07 10.29 0.53
N PHE A 49 4.42 9.92 1.76
CA PHE A 49 4.09 8.59 2.29
C PHE A 49 2.63 8.49 2.74
N VAL A 50 2.01 9.61 3.13
CA VAL A 50 0.56 9.69 3.38
C VAL A 50 -0.20 9.40 2.08
N ASP A 51 0.18 10.07 0.99
CA ASP A 51 -0.44 9.88 -0.32
C ASP A 51 -0.27 8.45 -0.84
N MET A 52 0.93 7.88 -0.73
CA MET A 52 1.19 6.49 -1.11
C MET A 52 0.37 5.49 -0.30
N ALA A 53 0.25 5.70 1.02
CA ALA A 53 -0.55 4.84 1.88
C ALA A 53 -2.05 4.93 1.57
N ARG A 54 -2.54 6.15 1.28
CA ARG A 54 -3.92 6.38 0.86
C ARG A 54 -4.23 5.69 -0.46
N GLU A 55 -3.39 5.89 -1.48
CA GLU A 55 -3.58 5.25 -2.79
C GLU A 55 -3.47 3.72 -2.71
N ALA A 56 -2.55 3.20 -1.88
CA ALA A 56 -2.48 1.76 -1.61
C ALA A 56 -3.79 1.24 -1.01
N PHE A 57 -4.36 1.94 -0.03
CA PHE A 57 -5.60 1.55 0.60
C PHE A 57 -6.79 1.57 -0.37
N GLU A 58 -6.92 2.63 -1.18
CA GLU A 58 -7.95 2.74 -2.22
C GLU A 58 -7.82 1.59 -3.23
N SER A 59 -6.60 1.33 -3.73
CA SER A 59 -6.32 0.22 -4.66
C SER A 59 -6.68 -1.14 -4.05
N TYR A 60 -6.39 -1.34 -2.76
CA TYR A 60 -6.74 -2.56 -2.04
C TYR A 60 -8.27 -2.79 -2.00
N LEU A 61 -9.06 -1.75 -1.74
CA LEU A 61 -10.53 -1.84 -1.70
C LEU A 61 -11.11 -2.17 -3.09
N ASP A 62 -10.62 -1.51 -4.13
CA ASP A 62 -11.09 -1.72 -5.50
C ASP A 62 -10.85 -3.16 -5.98
N LEU A 63 -9.65 -3.70 -5.73
CA LEU A 63 -9.30 -5.08 -6.11
C LEU A 63 -10.09 -6.12 -5.32
N LYS A 64 -10.33 -5.88 -4.02
CA LYS A 64 -11.19 -6.72 -3.18
C LYS A 64 -12.63 -6.75 -3.67
N SER A 65 -13.17 -5.61 -4.11
CA SER A 65 -14.55 -5.50 -4.58
C SER A 65 -14.77 -6.12 -5.96
N SER A 66 -13.75 -6.06 -6.83
CA SER A 66 -13.81 -6.57 -8.21
C SER A 66 -13.78 -8.10 -8.31
N ASN A 67 -13.32 -8.80 -7.27
CA ASN A 67 -13.29 -10.27 -7.21
C ASN A 67 -14.60 -10.91 -6.69
N HIS A 68 -15.66 -10.12 -6.47
CA HIS A 68 -16.94 -10.57 -5.91
C HIS A 68 -18.16 -10.40 -6.85
N SER A 69 -17.95 -10.13 -8.15
CA SER A 69 -19.01 -10.09 -9.19
C SER A 69 -19.13 -11.38 -9.98
#